data_AF-A0A7Y4KHG6-F1
#
_entry.id   AF-A0A7Y4KHG6-F1
#
_cell.length_a   1.000
_cell.length_b   1.000
_cell.length_c   1.000
_cell.angle_alpha   90.00
_cell.angle_beta   90.00
_cell.angle_gamma   90.00
#
_symmetry.space_group_name_H-M   'P 1'
#
loop_
_entity.id
_entity.type
_entity.pdbx_description
1 polymer ?
#
loop_
_entity_poly.entity_id
_entity_poly.type
_entity_poly.pdbx_seq_one_letter_code
_entity_poly.pdbx_strand_id
1 'polypeptide(L)'
;MADDNRGQWQAQGNDISANGHCHPWNEPKAPTKADALLHLVTVTGRCTQEQRTLRDGATRKAQAYIKRAPPDGIPGFHMKSFKVKSPPQKARKARIDLEITSGRALCDATADDKAPDK
;
A
#
# COMPACT_ATOMS: atom_id res chain seq x y z
N MET A 1 -12.08 23.13 -1.29
CA MET A 1 -10.77 22.71 -0.74
C MET A 1 -10.37 21.48 -1.52
N ALA A 2 -9.14 21.36 -2.01
CA ALA A 2 -8.72 20.10 -2.61
C ALA A 2 -8.75 19.04 -1.50
N ASP A 3 -9.56 18.00 -1.65
CA ASP A 3 -9.63 16.93 -0.65
C ASP A 3 -8.30 16.19 -0.66
N ASP A 4 -7.64 16.11 0.50
CA ASP A 4 -6.37 15.38 0.62
C ASP A 4 -6.55 13.90 0.23
N ASN A 5 -5.52 13.35 -0.41
CA ASN A 5 -5.45 11.94 -0.75
C ASN A 5 -4.91 11.18 0.46
N ARG A 6 -5.73 10.31 1.03
CA ARG A 6 -5.44 9.63 2.30
C ARG A 6 -5.53 8.13 2.18
N GLY A 7 -4.65 7.47 2.90
CA GLY A 7 -4.69 6.02 3.04
C GLY A 7 -3.45 5.50 3.72
N GLN A 8 -3.30 4.18 3.70
CA GLN A 8 -2.18 3.49 4.33
C GLN A 8 -1.90 2.13 3.72
N TRP A 9 -0.63 1.74 3.79
CA TRP A 9 -0.20 0.35 3.65
C TRP A 9 0.11 -0.23 5.01
N GLN A 10 -0.23 -1.51 5.23
CA GLN A 10 0.05 -2.16 6.50
C GLN A 10 0.46 -3.63 6.33
N ALA A 11 1.48 -4.05 7.07
CA ALA A 11 1.73 -5.46 7.34
C ALA A 11 1.10 -5.84 8.67
N GLN A 12 0.20 -6.83 8.65
CA GLN A 12 -0.52 -7.32 9.82
C GLN A 12 -0.30 -8.82 10.03
N GLY A 13 -0.51 -9.28 11.26
CA GLY A 13 -0.52 -10.69 11.67
C GLY A 13 -0.23 -10.80 13.16
N ASN A 14 -0.58 -11.94 13.78
CA ASN A 14 -0.31 -12.17 15.21
C ASN A 14 1.20 -12.21 15.55
N ASP A 15 2.05 -12.34 14.53
CA ASP A 15 3.51 -12.30 14.59
C ASP A 15 4.08 -10.88 14.55
N ILE A 16 3.25 -9.86 14.35
CA ILE A 16 3.60 -8.44 14.42
C ILE A 16 2.88 -7.85 15.65
N SER A 17 3.45 -6.79 16.25
CA SER A 17 2.80 -6.06 17.35
C SER A 17 1.39 -5.61 16.97
N ALA A 18 0.56 -5.33 17.98
CA ALA A 18 -0.88 -5.08 17.80
C ALA A 18 -1.22 -3.99 16.76
N ASN A 19 -0.32 -3.03 16.53
CA ASN A 19 -0.51 -1.93 15.59
C ASN A 19 -0.04 -2.24 14.15
N GLY A 20 0.52 -3.43 13.92
CA GLY A 20 1.13 -3.78 12.63
C GLY A 20 2.37 -2.93 12.30
N HIS A 21 2.91 -3.11 11.09
CA HIS A 21 3.79 -2.11 10.48
C HIS A 21 2.97 -1.29 9.51
N CYS A 22 2.61 -0.06 9.90
CA CYS A 22 1.77 0.83 9.09
C CYS A 22 2.59 1.98 8.48
N HIS A 23 2.32 2.31 7.22
CA HIS A 23 2.83 3.49 6.54
C HIS A 23 1.65 4.28 5.93
N PRO A 24 1.13 5.28 6.65
CA PRO A 24 0.07 6.15 6.16
C PRO A 24 0.62 7.22 5.20
N TRP A 25 -0.25 7.74 4.34
CA TRP A 25 -0.01 8.95 3.56
C TRP A 25 -1.21 9.90 3.70
N ASN A 26 -0.93 11.19 3.61
CA ASN A 26 -1.91 12.26 3.60
C ASN A 26 -1.32 13.40 2.76
N GLU A 27 -1.52 13.33 1.45
CA GLU A 27 -0.81 14.18 0.49
C GLU A 27 -1.80 14.95 -0.39
N PRO A 28 -1.53 16.24 -0.72
CA PRO A 28 -2.35 16.99 -1.66
C PRO A 28 -2.35 16.38 -3.07
N LYS A 29 -1.23 15.77 -3.47
CA LYS A 29 -1.10 15.02 -4.74
C LYS A 29 -1.47 13.55 -4.53
N ALA A 30 -2.19 12.98 -5.48
CA ALA A 30 -2.53 11.56 -5.44
C ALA A 30 -1.25 10.70 -5.57
N PRO A 31 -1.01 9.73 -4.67
CA PRO A 31 0.14 8.85 -4.78
C PRO A 31 0.10 8.04 -6.07
N THR A 32 1.22 8.06 -6.81
CA THR A 32 1.37 7.29 -8.03
C THR A 32 1.58 5.80 -7.73
N LYS A 33 1.56 4.97 -8.77
CA LYS A 33 1.99 3.56 -8.66
C LYS A 33 3.43 3.43 -8.15
N ALA A 34 4.32 4.35 -8.52
CA ALA A 34 5.70 4.34 -8.04
C ALA A 34 5.77 4.65 -6.54
N ASP A 35 5.06 5.67 -6.08
CA ASP A 35 4.98 6.05 -4.65
C ASP A 35 4.41 4.89 -3.82
N ALA A 36 3.34 4.26 -4.32
CA ALA A 36 2.76 3.11 -3.63
C ALA A 36 3.68 1.90 -3.55
N LEU A 37 4.52 1.66 -4.55
CA LEU A 37 5.57 0.64 -4.47
C LEU A 37 6.60 0.99 -3.40
N LEU A 38 7.00 2.26 -3.28
CA LEU A 38 7.91 2.74 -2.23
C LEU A 38 7.28 2.62 -0.83
N HIS A 39 6.00 2.95 -0.67
CA HIS A 39 5.26 2.76 0.58
C HIS A 39 5.23 1.29 0.98
N LEU A 40 4.97 0.38 0.02
CA LEU A 40 4.97 -1.05 0.26
C LEU A 40 6.36 -1.59 0.64
N VAL A 41 7.42 -1.09 0.00
CA VAL A 41 8.82 -1.40 0.39
C VAL A 41 9.10 -0.91 1.80
N THR A 42 8.64 0.28 2.16
CA THR A 42 8.83 0.84 3.51
C THR A 42 8.15 -0.01 4.58
N VAL A 43 6.91 -0.44 4.35
CA VAL A 43 6.17 -1.33 5.25
C VAL A 43 6.87 -2.68 5.41
N THR A 44 7.29 -3.28 4.29
CA THR A 44 7.96 -4.59 4.32
C THR A 44 9.39 -4.49 4.87
N GLY A 45 10.07 -3.37 4.72
CA GLY A 45 11.39 -3.10 5.31
C GLY A 45 11.38 -3.08 6.84
N ARG A 46 10.25 -2.69 7.46
CA ARG A 46 10.05 -2.70 8.91
C ARG A 46 9.82 -4.10 9.49
N CYS A 47 9.44 -5.06 8.65
CA CYS A 47 9.29 -6.46 9.07
C CYS A 47 10.67 -7.08 9.32
N THR A 48 10.78 -7.98 10.29
CA THR A 48 11.96 -8.85 10.45
C THR A 48 12.13 -9.77 9.23
N GLN A 49 13.30 -10.40 9.09
CA GLN A 49 13.54 -11.30 7.98
C GLN A 49 12.52 -12.44 7.90
N GLU A 50 12.14 -13.06 9.03
CA GLU A 50 11.11 -14.09 9.07
C GLU A 50 9.73 -13.56 8.63
N GLN A 51 9.34 -12.39 9.14
CA GLN A 51 8.05 -11.75 8.81
C GLN A 51 7.97 -11.36 7.33
N ARG A 52 9.09 -10.91 6.74
CA ARG A 52 9.22 -10.62 5.30
C ARG A 52 9.04 -11.88 4.48
N THR A 53 9.80 -12.94 4.78
CA THR A 53 9.72 -14.22 4.07
C THR A 53 8.30 -14.80 4.11
N LEU A 54 7.65 -14.76 5.28
CA LEU A 54 6.27 -15.22 5.42
C LEU A 54 5.29 -14.46 4.50
N ARG A 55 5.53 -13.17 4.29
CA ARG A 55 4.65 -12.28 3.51
C ARG A 55 5.05 -12.12 2.06
N ASP A 56 6.14 -12.73 1.58
CA ASP A 56 6.65 -12.54 0.22
C ASP A 56 5.56 -12.77 -0.85
N GLY A 57 4.81 -13.87 -0.76
CA GLY A 57 3.70 -14.14 -1.68
C GLY A 57 2.57 -13.10 -1.62
N ALA A 58 2.29 -12.52 -0.44
CA ALA A 58 1.31 -11.45 -0.29
C ALA A 58 1.84 -10.12 -0.84
N THR A 59 3.12 -9.80 -0.59
CA THR A 59 3.82 -8.63 -1.12
C THR A 59 3.85 -8.65 -2.65
N ARG A 60 4.17 -9.79 -3.28
CA ARG A 60 4.14 -9.93 -4.75
C ARG A 60 2.75 -9.70 -5.34
N LYS A 61 1.69 -10.16 -4.66
CA LYS A 61 0.30 -9.91 -5.07
C LYS A 61 -0.06 -8.43 -4.93
N ALA A 62 0.38 -7.76 -3.85
CA ALA A 62 0.20 -6.33 -3.66
C ALA A 62 0.93 -5.52 -4.76
N GLN A 63 2.17 -5.87 -5.09
CA GLN A 63 2.91 -5.25 -6.19
C GLN A 63 2.21 -5.45 -7.54
N ALA A 64 1.74 -6.66 -7.83
CA ALA A 64 0.99 -6.94 -9.05
C ALA A 64 -0.32 -6.15 -9.11
N TYR A 65 -1.00 -5.97 -7.96
CA TYR A 65 -2.20 -5.15 -7.86
C TYR A 65 -1.91 -3.68 -8.17
N ILE A 66 -0.87 -3.10 -7.57
CA ILE A 66 -0.43 -1.73 -7.85
C ILE A 66 -0.16 -1.54 -9.34
N LYS A 67 0.63 -2.44 -9.95
CA LYS A 67 0.99 -2.38 -11.38
C LYS A 67 -0.22 -2.46 -12.31
N ARG A 68 -1.27 -3.19 -11.90
CA ARG A 68 -2.51 -3.39 -12.67
C ARG A 68 -3.60 -2.37 -12.35
N ALA A 69 -3.36 -1.45 -11.42
CA ALA A 69 -4.33 -0.41 -11.12
C ALA A 69 -4.61 0.43 -12.39
N PRO A 70 -5.85 0.95 -12.56
CA PRO A 70 -6.20 1.80 -13.69
C PRO A 70 -5.22 2.98 -13.83
N PRO A 71 -4.93 3.46 -15.05
CA PRO A 71 -4.08 4.64 -15.25
C PRO A 71 -4.57 5.87 -14.47
N ASP A 72 -5.88 6.07 -14.41
CA ASP A 72 -6.52 7.17 -13.66
C ASP A 72 -6.53 6.96 -12.14
N GLY A 73 -5.99 5.85 -11.65
CA GLY A 73 -5.96 5.48 -10.24
C GLY A 73 -7.27 4.89 -9.72
N ILE A 74 -7.30 4.64 -8.41
CA ILE A 74 -8.46 4.15 -7.67
C ILE A 74 -9.03 5.33 -6.86
N PRO A 75 -10.25 5.79 -7.16
CA PRO A 75 -10.87 6.91 -6.46
C PRO A 75 -11.62 6.46 -5.20
N GLY A 76 -11.75 7.39 -4.25
CA GLY A 76 -12.57 7.26 -3.07
C GLY A 76 -12.10 6.20 -2.09
N PHE A 77 -13.04 5.75 -1.25
CA PHE A 77 -12.77 4.71 -0.27
C PHE A 77 -12.52 3.36 -0.95
N HIS A 78 -11.40 2.71 -0.61
CA HIS A 78 -11.05 1.40 -1.13
C HIS A 78 -10.22 0.61 -0.14
N MET A 79 -10.55 -0.67 0.06
CA MET A 79 -9.77 -1.58 0.90
C MET A 79 -9.42 -2.86 0.17
N LYS A 80 -8.16 -3.30 0.30
CA LYS A 80 -7.70 -4.56 -0.27
C LYS A 80 -6.73 -5.28 0.66
N SER A 81 -7.06 -6.53 1.00
CA SER A 81 -6.19 -7.41 1.79
C SER A 81 -5.56 -8.52 0.95
N PHE A 82 -4.25 -8.69 1.09
CA PHE A 82 -3.45 -9.75 0.48
C PHE A 82 -3.01 -10.73 1.58
N LYS A 83 -3.78 -11.79 1.77
CA LYS A 83 -3.53 -12.78 2.83
C LYS A 83 -2.44 -13.78 2.44
N VAL A 84 -1.61 -14.17 3.41
CA VAL A 84 -0.69 -15.31 3.27
C VAL A 84 -1.50 -16.59 3.14
N LYS A 85 -1.13 -17.48 2.20
CA LYS A 85 -1.77 -18.79 2.03
C LYS A 85 -1.25 -19.72 3.12
N SER A 86 -2.14 -20.27 3.94
CA SER A 86 -1.82 -21.24 5.00
C SER A 86 -0.69 -20.77 5.95
N PRO A 87 -0.84 -19.62 6.65
CA PRO A 87 0.17 -19.15 7.58
C PRO A 87 0.30 -20.11 8.79
N PRO A 88 1.50 -20.21 9.40
CA PRO A 88 1.67 -20.99 10.62
C PRO A 88 0.85 -20.37 11.76
N GLN A 89 0.55 -21.16 12.79
CA GLN A 89 -0.30 -20.74 13.92
C GLN A 89 0.20 -19.45 14.59
N LYS A 90 1.53 -19.29 14.76
CA LYS A 90 2.16 -18.09 15.35
C LYS A 90 1.87 -16.80 14.57
N ALA A 91 1.60 -16.92 13.27
CA ALA A 91 1.33 -15.81 12.36
C ALA A 91 -0.07 -15.91 11.74
N ARG A 92 -1.00 -16.53 12.47
CA ARG A 92 -2.40 -16.60 12.03
C ARG A 92 -2.87 -15.17 11.74
N LYS A 93 -3.53 -14.97 10.59
CA LYS A 93 -3.93 -13.66 10.02
C LYS A 93 -2.84 -12.83 9.33
N ALA A 94 -1.65 -13.38 9.07
CA ALA A 94 -0.61 -12.69 8.31
C ALA A 94 -1.12 -12.21 6.94
N ARG A 95 -0.97 -10.91 6.67
CA ARG A 95 -1.40 -10.25 5.43
C ARG A 95 -0.70 -8.91 5.20
N ILE A 96 -0.83 -8.41 3.98
CA ILE A 96 -0.57 -7.01 3.60
C ILE A 96 -1.92 -6.37 3.28
N ASP A 97 -2.20 -5.20 3.83
CA ASP A 97 -3.43 -4.44 3.59
C ASP A 97 -3.11 -3.11 2.91
N LEU A 98 -3.99 -2.73 1.97
CA LEU A 98 -4.11 -1.40 1.38
C LEU A 98 -5.44 -0.81 1.83
N GLU A 99 -5.42 0.43 2.29
CA GLU A 99 -6.60 1.23 2.56
C GLU A 99 -6.42 2.60 1.90
N ILE A 100 -7.38 3.01 1.11
CA ILE A 100 -7.55 4.37 0.59
C ILE A 100 -8.79 4.91 1.29
N THR A 101 -8.64 6.00 2.03
CA THR A 101 -9.71 6.55 2.88
C THR A 101 -10.42 7.71 2.19
N SER A 102 -9.68 8.54 1.45
CA SER A 102 -10.20 9.68 0.68
C SER A 102 -9.31 10.01 -0.52
N GLY A 103 -9.86 10.77 -1.46
CA GLY A 103 -9.13 11.21 -2.65
C GLY A 103 -8.91 10.08 -3.66
N ARG A 104 -7.68 9.91 -4.13
CA ARG A 104 -7.29 8.94 -5.15
C ARG A 104 -5.88 8.43 -4.87
N ALA A 105 -5.58 7.19 -5.26
CA ALA A 105 -4.23 6.65 -5.25
C ALA A 105 -3.99 5.67 -6.41
N LEU A 106 -2.74 5.26 -6.60
CA LEU A 106 -2.32 4.27 -7.60
C LEU A 106 -2.55 4.73 -9.05
N CYS A 107 -2.56 6.03 -9.31
CA CYS A 107 -2.56 6.55 -10.68
C CYS A 107 -1.18 6.38 -11.34
N ASP A 108 -1.15 6.36 -12.66
CA ASP A 108 0.10 6.66 -13.37
C ASP A 108 0.49 8.11 -13.09
N ALA A 109 1.78 8.42 -13.14
CA ALA A 109 2.23 9.80 -12.97
C ALA A 109 1.47 10.70 -13.96
N THR A 110 0.59 11.54 -13.43
CA THR A 110 -0.14 12.51 -14.25
C THR A 110 0.87 13.53 -14.74
N ALA A 111 0.76 13.92 -16.01
CA ALA A 111 1.60 14.92 -16.68
C ALA A 111 1.53 16.35 -16.09
N ASP A 112 1.02 16.50 -14.87
CA ASP A 112 0.94 17.75 -14.09
C ASP A 112 2.27 18.11 -13.39
N ASP A 113 3.35 17.37 -13.68
CA ASP A 113 4.72 17.82 -13.43
C ASP A 113 5.30 18.62 -14.61
N LYS A 114 4.46 19.06 -15.56
CA LYS A 114 4.80 20.23 -16.36
C LYS A 114 4.42 21.46 -15.55
N ALA A 115 5.42 22.06 -14.90
CA ALA A 115 5.37 23.44 -14.48
C ALA A 115 4.68 24.29 -15.56
N PRO A 116 3.84 25.29 -15.20
CA PRO A 116 3.38 26.23 -16.20
C PRO A 116 4.62 26.88 -16.83
N ASP A 117 4.82 26.59 -18.11
CA ASP A 117 5.79 27.28 -18.95
C ASP A 117 5.27 28.71 -19.12
N LYS A 118 6.14 29.67 -18.78
CA LYS A 118 6.03 31.14 -18.85
C LYS A 118 5.36 31.90 -17.69
#